data_AF-A0A0K0DPJ7-F1
#
_entry.id   AF-A0A0K0DPJ7-F1
#
_cell.length_a   1.000
_cell.length_b   1.000
_cell.length_c   1.000
_cell.angle_alpha   90.00
_cell.angle_beta   90.00
_cell.angle_gamma   90.00
#
_symmetry.space_group_name_H-M   'P 1'
#
loop_
_entity.id
_entity.type
_entity.pdbx_description
1 polymer ?
#
loop_
_entity_poly.entity_id
_entity_poly.type
_entity_poly.pdbx_seq_one_letter_code
_entity_poly.pdbx_strand_id
1 'polypeptide(L)'
;MSRGAMVLSKEIPVNSDHTTISFTATHDMAPKSRLVVYAIRPSNHEILVDATDFKVDGLFRNNVTLGVDKTSVEPGESVSFKVTADPDSFVALLVVDQSVLLLKSGNDITPQMVETDIEEYDTTGYGDNGDYRPWEGGIARRRKACRFF
;
A
#
# COMPACT_ATOMS: atom_id res chain seq x y z
N MET A 1 11.28 4.05 3.20
CA MET A 1 10.12 4.98 3.31
C MET A 1 8.95 4.33 2.60
N SER A 2 7.74 4.35 3.17
CA SER A 2 6.52 3.87 2.49
C SER A 2 5.34 4.72 2.95
N ARG A 3 4.39 5.00 2.06
CA ARG A 3 3.19 5.83 2.33
C ARG A 3 3.52 7.20 2.97
N GLY A 4 4.63 7.81 2.53
CA GLY A 4 5.10 9.10 3.07
C GLY A 4 5.75 9.05 4.46
N ALA A 5 5.95 7.87 5.06
CA ALA A 5 6.55 7.70 6.38
C ALA A 5 7.86 6.88 6.38
N MET A 6 8.67 7.07 7.42
CA MET A 6 9.90 6.28 7.64
C MET A 6 9.56 4.98 8.37
N VAL A 7 9.59 3.87 7.64
CA VAL A 7 9.28 2.53 8.18
C VAL A 7 10.48 1.88 8.86
N LEU A 8 11.68 2.01 8.26
CA LEU A 8 12.92 1.42 8.77
C LEU A 8 14.06 2.40 8.55
N SER A 9 14.89 2.57 9.58
CA SER A 9 16.16 3.29 9.52
C SER A 9 17.25 2.41 10.12
N LYS A 10 18.40 2.36 9.46
CA LYS A 10 19.55 1.57 9.91
C LYS A 10 20.83 2.26 9.46
N GLU A 11 21.79 2.29 10.37
CA GLU A 11 23.16 2.70 10.08
C GLU A 11 24.02 1.46 9.88
N ILE A 12 24.85 1.45 8.84
CA ILE A 12 25.70 0.32 8.50
C ILE A 12 27.13 0.83 8.34
N PRO A 13 28.09 0.36 9.15
CA PRO A 13 29.48 0.72 8.98
C PRO A 13 30.01 0.09 7.68
N VAL A 14 30.53 0.93 6.80
CA VAL A 14 31.09 0.52 5.51
C VAL A 14 32.61 0.49 5.63
N ASN A 15 33.19 -0.71 5.63
CA ASN A 15 34.63 -0.93 5.76
C ASN A 15 35.32 -1.24 4.42
N SER A 16 34.53 -1.39 3.35
CA SER A 16 34.97 -1.80 2.02
C SER A 16 34.18 -1.07 0.94
N ASP A 17 34.69 -1.09 -0.29
CA ASP A 17 34.09 -0.42 -1.46
C ASP A 17 32.67 -0.93 -1.80
N HIS A 18 32.36 -2.17 -1.42
CA HIS A 18 31.02 -2.77 -1.56
C HIS A 18 30.46 -3.15 -0.20
N THR A 19 29.16 -2.91 0.00
CA THR A 19 28.41 -3.33 1.19
C THR A 19 27.04 -3.84 0.78
N THR A 20 26.64 -4.99 1.34
CA THR A 20 25.32 -5.56 1.12
C THR A 20 24.40 -5.21 2.27
N ILE A 21 23.19 -4.77 1.96
CA ILE A 21 22.16 -4.42 2.93
C ILE A 21 21.07 -5.49 2.89
N SER A 22 20.72 -6.05 4.05
CA SER A 22 19.62 -6.99 4.20
C SER A 22 18.67 -6.53 5.30
N PHE A 23 17.37 -6.65 5.02
CA PHE A 23 16.29 -6.38 5.96
C PHE A 23 15.07 -7.21 5.57
N THR A 24 14.22 -7.51 6.55
CA THR A 24 12.96 -8.22 6.32
C THR A 24 11.91 -7.24 5.82
N ALA A 25 11.33 -7.50 4.65
CA ALA A 25 10.20 -6.74 4.15
C ALA A 25 8.98 -6.97 5.06
N THR A 26 8.27 -5.89 5.38
CA THR A 26 7.06 -5.93 6.22
C THR A 26 5.87 -5.40 5.43
N HIS A 27 4.65 -5.76 5.87
CA HIS A 27 3.41 -5.26 5.26
C HIS A 27 3.31 -3.73 5.21
N ASP A 28 4.02 -3.03 6.11
CA ASP A 28 4.03 -1.57 6.10
C ASP A 28 4.80 -0.95 4.94
N MET A 29 5.57 -1.76 4.21
CA MET A 29 6.30 -1.38 3.00
C MET A 29 5.50 -1.66 1.71
N ALA A 30 4.36 -2.35 1.80
CA ALA A 30 3.47 -2.60 0.67
C ALA A 30 2.59 -1.38 0.34
N PRO A 31 2.16 -1.21 -0.92
CA PRO A 31 2.51 -2.02 -2.11
C PRO A 31 3.85 -1.61 -2.74
N LYS A 32 4.32 -0.40 -2.43
CA LYS A 32 5.57 0.19 -2.91
C LYS A 32 6.31 0.89 -1.77
N SER A 33 7.63 0.74 -1.75
CA SER A 33 8.50 1.40 -0.79
C SER A 33 9.76 1.92 -1.46
N ARG A 34 10.29 3.02 -0.93
CA ARG A 34 11.52 3.66 -1.38
C ARG A 34 12.65 3.42 -0.40
N LEU A 35 13.75 2.88 -0.89
CA LEU A 35 15.02 2.81 -0.17
C LEU A 35 15.79 4.10 -0.46
N VAL A 36 16.22 4.79 0.59
CA VAL A 36 17.09 5.98 0.49
C VAL A 36 18.35 5.67 1.27
N VAL A 37 19.50 5.82 0.61
CA VAL A 37 20.82 5.60 1.21
C VAL A 37 21.60 6.89 1.10
N TYR A 38 22.27 7.28 2.18
CA TYR A 38 23.18 8.41 2.16
C TYR A 38 24.50 8.04 2.83
N ALA A 39 25.58 8.69 2.37
CA ALA A 39 26.91 8.55 2.93
C ALA A 39 27.58 9.91 3.00
N ILE A 40 28.33 10.17 4.07
CA ILE A 40 29.08 11.40 4.26
C ILE A 40 30.56 11.09 4.05
N ARG A 41 31.19 11.76 3.09
CA ARG A 41 32.62 11.62 2.83
C ARG A 41 33.42 12.31 3.95
N PRO A 42 34.33 11.61 4.65
CA PRO A 42 35.09 12.22 5.74
C PRO A 42 36.06 13.32 5.30
N SER A 43 36.51 13.29 4.03
CA SER A 43 37.54 14.20 3.52
C SER A 43 37.03 15.61 3.23
N ASN A 44 35.85 15.73 2.61
CA ASN A 44 35.30 16.99 2.13
C ASN A 44 33.89 17.28 2.69
N HIS A 45 33.40 16.46 3.63
CA HIS A 45 32.05 16.55 4.20
C HIS A 45 30.92 16.55 3.17
N GLU A 46 31.15 15.97 2.00
CA GLU A 46 30.15 15.88 0.97
C GLU A 46 29.17 14.74 1.25
N ILE A 47 27.89 15.01 0.97
CA ILE A 47 26.80 14.05 1.18
C ILE A 47 26.46 13.41 -0.16
N LEU A 48 26.71 12.12 -0.27
CA LEU A 48 26.25 11.28 -1.37
C LEU A 48 24.89 10.71 -1.01
N VAL A 49 23.92 10.82 -1.91
CA VAL A 49 22.56 10.30 -1.73
C VAL A 49 22.15 9.55 -2.97
N ASP A 50 21.60 8.37 -2.77
CA ASP A 50 20.94 7.57 -3.80
C ASP A 50 19.62 7.02 -3.27
N ALA A 51 18.69 6.76 -4.18
CA ALA A 51 17.38 6.23 -3.82
C ALA A 51 16.81 5.34 -4.93
N THR A 52 16.17 4.25 -4.53
CA THR A 52 15.54 3.29 -5.43
C THR A 52 14.20 2.83 -4.88
N ASP A 53 13.24 2.61 -5.78
CA ASP A 53 11.90 2.16 -5.43
C ASP A 53 11.79 0.65 -5.67
N PHE A 54 11.06 -0.05 -4.79
CA PHE A 54 10.80 -1.47 -4.91
C PHE A 54 9.35 -1.79 -4.52
N LYS A 55 8.80 -2.85 -5.13
CA LYS A 55 7.45 -3.35 -4.84
C LYS A 55 7.49 -4.41 -3.74
N VAL A 56 6.48 -4.41 -2.89
CA VAL A 56 6.32 -5.36 -1.79
C VAL A 56 4.90 -5.89 -1.82
N ASP A 57 4.77 -7.21 -1.90
CA ASP A 57 3.48 -7.88 -1.85
C ASP A 57 2.92 -7.93 -0.42
N GLY A 58 1.61 -8.22 -0.31
CA GLY A 58 0.95 -8.41 0.98
C GLY A 58 0.45 -7.12 1.62
N LEU A 59 -0.18 -6.25 0.82
CA LEU A 59 -0.86 -5.04 1.31
C LEU A 59 -1.91 -5.33 2.39
N PHE A 60 -2.70 -6.38 2.19
CA PHE A 60 -3.73 -6.81 3.13
C PHE A 60 -3.14 -7.76 4.17
N ARG A 61 -3.16 -7.33 5.44
CA ARG A 61 -2.66 -8.15 6.56
C ARG A 61 -3.62 -9.28 6.91
N ASN A 62 -4.91 -9.02 6.83
CA ASN A 62 -5.96 -9.96 7.21
C ASN A 62 -6.45 -10.73 5.98
N ASN A 63 -6.54 -12.05 6.11
CA ASN A 63 -7.14 -12.89 5.10
C ASN A 63 -8.56 -13.27 5.50
N VAL A 64 -9.54 -12.69 4.81
CA VAL A 64 -10.97 -12.97 5.07
C VAL A 64 -11.50 -13.90 3.99
N THR A 65 -12.11 -15.00 4.41
CA THR A 65 -12.79 -15.94 3.52
C THR A 65 -14.25 -16.09 3.91
N LEU A 66 -15.13 -16.07 2.91
CA LEU A 66 -16.56 -16.25 3.06
C LEU A 66 -16.98 -17.56 2.39
N GLY A 67 -17.53 -18.47 3.17
CA GLY A 67 -18.20 -19.67 2.69
C GLY A 67 -19.72 -19.52 2.82
N VAL A 68 -20.44 -19.98 1.80
CA VAL A 68 -21.90 -20.07 1.80
C VAL A 68 -22.27 -21.54 1.69
N ASP A 69 -23.22 -21.99 2.50
CA ASP A 69 -23.67 -23.39 2.53
C ASP A 69 -24.49 -23.77 1.28
N LYS A 70 -25.27 -22.82 0.74
CA LYS A 70 -26.16 -23.03 -0.40
C LYS A 70 -25.96 -21.96 -1.47
N THR A 71 -25.92 -22.37 -2.73
CA THR A 71 -25.80 -21.47 -3.89
C THR A 71 -27.15 -20.99 -4.44
N SER A 72 -28.24 -21.71 -4.14
CA SER A 72 -29.60 -21.35 -4.51
C SER A 72 -30.56 -21.78 -3.40
N VAL A 73 -31.54 -20.94 -3.11
CA VAL A 73 -32.51 -21.12 -2.02
C VAL A 73 -33.87 -20.59 -2.42
N GLU A 74 -34.92 -21.19 -1.87
CA GLU A 74 -36.29 -20.69 -2.03
C GLU A 74 -36.61 -19.59 -1.01
N PRO A 75 -37.60 -18.70 -1.30
CA PRO A 75 -38.03 -17.69 -0.34
C PRO A 75 -38.47 -18.31 0.99
N GLY A 76 -37.88 -17.86 2.08
CA GLY A 76 -38.17 -18.36 3.43
C GLY A 76 -37.25 -19.49 3.90
N GLU A 77 -36.38 -20.03 3.03
CA GLU A 77 -35.33 -20.94 3.46
C GLU A 77 -34.21 -20.20 4.22
N SER A 78 -33.62 -20.90 5.19
CA SER A 78 -32.45 -20.39 5.92
C SER A 78 -31.15 -20.65 5.14
N VAL A 79 -30.28 -19.64 5.14
CA VAL A 79 -28.93 -19.64 4.57
C VAL A 79 -27.91 -19.43 5.69
N SER A 80 -26.81 -20.16 5.66
CA SER A 80 -25.74 -20.04 6.65
C SER A 80 -24.46 -19.51 6.02
N PHE A 81 -23.98 -18.37 6.51
CA PHE A 81 -22.71 -17.78 6.11
C PHE A 81 -21.61 -18.15 7.11
N LYS A 82 -20.51 -18.71 6.61
CA LYS A 82 -19.31 -18.98 7.40
C LYS A 82 -18.22 -18.00 7.03
N VAL A 83 -17.89 -17.10 7.94
CA VAL A 83 -16.75 -16.20 7.77
C VAL A 83 -15.55 -16.75 8.55
N THR A 84 -14.38 -16.78 7.91
CA THR A 84 -13.10 -17.05 8.57
C THR A 84 -12.21 -15.83 8.38
N ALA A 85 -11.67 -15.30 9.48
CA ALA A 85 -10.78 -14.15 9.51
C ALA A 85 -9.81 -14.28 10.69
N ASP A 86 -8.78 -13.44 10.74
CA ASP A 86 -7.83 -13.42 11.85
C ASP A 86 -8.53 -13.03 13.18
N PRO A 87 -8.03 -13.50 14.34
CA PRO A 87 -8.56 -13.11 15.64
C PRO A 87 -8.68 -11.59 15.80
N ASP A 88 -9.71 -11.14 16.52
CA ASP A 88 -10.01 -9.72 16.76
C ASP A 88 -10.30 -8.88 15.50
N SER A 89 -10.57 -9.51 14.35
CA SER A 89 -10.99 -8.81 13.14
C SER A 89 -12.44 -8.36 13.21
N PHE A 90 -12.71 -7.12 12.79
CA PHE A 90 -14.05 -6.65 12.52
C PHE A 90 -14.49 -7.05 11.10
N VAL A 91 -15.63 -7.73 10.98
CA VAL A 91 -16.20 -8.13 9.70
C VAL A 91 -17.59 -7.53 9.56
N ALA A 92 -17.82 -6.81 8.46
CA ALA A 92 -19.12 -6.34 8.04
C ALA A 92 -19.55 -7.08 6.77
N LEU A 93 -20.81 -7.54 6.73
CA LEU A 93 -21.41 -8.17 5.57
C LEU A 93 -22.44 -7.22 4.96
N LEU A 94 -22.39 -7.07 3.64
CA LEU A 94 -23.37 -6.32 2.86
C LEU A 94 -24.07 -7.29 1.91
N VAL A 95 -25.41 -7.31 1.97
CA VAL A 95 -26.25 -8.10 1.05
C VAL A 95 -26.93 -7.12 0.11
N VAL A 96 -26.75 -7.32 -1.19
CA VAL A 96 -27.28 -6.43 -2.24
C VAL A 96 -28.14 -7.28 -3.18
N ASP A 97 -29.32 -6.76 -3.54
CA ASP A 97 -30.16 -7.39 -4.56
C ASP A 97 -29.55 -7.20 -5.96
N GLN A 98 -29.63 -8.24 -6.79
CA GLN A 98 -29.01 -8.22 -8.13
C GLN A 98 -29.56 -7.11 -9.04
N SER A 99 -30.83 -6.72 -8.87
CA SER A 99 -31.43 -5.64 -9.66
C SER A 99 -30.79 -4.27 -9.39
N VAL A 100 -30.23 -4.05 -8.19
CA VAL A 100 -29.56 -2.78 -7.82
C VAL A 100 -28.24 -2.62 -8.56
N LEU A 101 -27.56 -3.73 -8.90
CA LEU A 101 -26.32 -3.70 -9.69
C LEU A 101 -26.54 -3.16 -11.12
N LEU A 102 -27.79 -3.19 -11.63
CA LEU A 102 -28.14 -2.65 -12.95
C LEU A 102 -28.32 -1.12 -12.94
N LEU A 103 -28.57 -0.52 -11.78
CA LEU A 103 -28.87 0.92 -11.68
C LEU A 103 -27.60 1.77 -11.74
N LYS A 104 -26.53 1.33 -11.07
CA LYS A 104 -25.24 2.02 -11.05
C LYS A 104 -24.12 1.07 -10.65
N SER A 105 -23.13 0.90 -11.51
CA SER A 105 -21.90 0.17 -11.23
C SER A 105 -20.80 1.11 -10.69
N GLY A 106 -19.79 0.54 -10.03
CA GLY A 106 -18.58 1.27 -9.59
C GLY A 106 -18.58 1.77 -8.14
N ASN A 107 -19.55 1.35 -7.32
CA ASN A 107 -19.55 1.61 -5.87
C ASN A 107 -18.89 0.47 -5.06
N ASP A 108 -18.47 -0.61 -5.72
CA ASP A 108 -17.84 -1.75 -5.05
C ASP A 108 -16.39 -1.43 -4.69
N ILE A 109 -16.00 -1.79 -3.47
CA ILE A 109 -14.62 -1.63 -3.01
C ILE A 109 -13.83 -2.86 -3.45
N THR A 110 -12.89 -2.66 -4.38
CA THR A 110 -12.00 -3.74 -4.84
C THR A 110 -10.60 -3.62 -4.23
N PRO A 111 -9.86 -4.74 -4.10
CA PRO A 111 -8.48 -4.71 -3.62
C PRO A 111 -7.58 -3.76 -4.43
N GLN A 112 -7.79 -3.68 -5.74
CA GLN A 112 -7.02 -2.83 -6.65
C GLN A 112 -7.29 -1.34 -6.41
N MET A 113 -8.54 -0.98 -6.07
CA MET A 113 -8.87 0.40 -5.71
C MET A 113 -8.13 0.83 -4.44
N VAL A 114 -8.08 -0.05 -3.44
CA VAL A 114 -7.33 0.20 -2.19
C VAL A 114 -5.83 0.30 -2.45
N GLU A 115 -5.28 -0.59 -3.28
CA GLU A 115 -3.87 -0.53 -3.68
C GLU A 115 -3.52 0.79 -4.37
N THR A 116 -4.32 1.18 -5.36
CA THR A 116 -4.12 2.43 -6.11
C THR A 116 -4.25 3.66 -5.20
N ASP A 117 -5.23 3.68 -4.30
CA ASP A 117 -5.42 4.77 -3.35
C ASP A 117 -4.22 4.88 -2.38
N ILE A 118 -3.72 3.75 -1.88
CA ILE A 118 -2.56 3.72 -0.98
C ILE A 118 -1.28 4.19 -1.69
N GLU A 119 -1.08 3.81 -2.95
CA GLU A 119 0.06 4.28 -3.75
C GLU A 119 0.10 5.81 -3.90
N GLU A 120 -1.05 6.48 -3.93
CA GLU A 120 -1.11 7.94 -4.07
C GLU A 120 -0.59 8.69 -2.83
N TYR A 121 -0.62 8.07 -1.65
CA TYR A 121 -0.04 8.67 -0.43
C TYR A 121 1.49 8.67 -0.42
N ASP A 122 2.13 8.00 -1.38
CA ASP A 122 3.56 8.13 -1.57
C ASP A 122 3.91 9.53 -2.08
N THR A 123 4.51 10.33 -1.20
CA THR A 123 4.87 11.74 -1.45
C THR A 123 5.97 11.93 -2.50
N THR A 124 6.52 10.85 -3.06
CA THR A 124 7.56 10.89 -4.09
C THR A 124 6.99 10.98 -5.51
N GLY A 125 5.67 10.91 -5.67
CA GLY A 125 4.97 11.05 -6.95
C GLY A 125 4.88 12.50 -7.46
N TYR A 126 5.98 13.04 -7.99
CA TYR A 126 5.95 14.15 -8.95
C TYR A 126 6.98 13.91 -10.05
N GLY A 127 6.53 13.36 -11.19
CA GLY A 127 7.32 13.28 -12.42
C GLY A 127 7.35 11.88 -13.04
N ASP A 128 6.63 11.74 -14.14
CA ASP A 128 6.49 10.56 -15.01
C ASP A 128 7.78 10.19 -15.79
N ASN A 129 8.97 10.48 -15.26
CA ASN A 129 10.26 10.20 -15.91
C ASN A 129 11.40 10.16 -14.89
N GLY A 130 11.67 8.97 -14.35
CA GLY A 130 12.94 8.36 -13.94
C GLY A 130 14.10 9.12 -13.25
N ASP A 131 14.19 10.45 -13.27
CA ASP A 131 15.42 11.20 -12.92
C ASP A 131 15.20 12.32 -11.89
N TYR A 132 13.99 12.51 -11.37
CA TYR A 132 13.74 13.59 -10.42
C TYR A 132 13.88 13.16 -8.96
N ARG A 133 14.93 13.68 -8.34
CA ARG A 133 15.16 13.64 -6.89
C ARG A 133 14.08 14.51 -6.20
N PRO A 134 13.26 13.98 -5.28
CA PRO A 134 12.17 14.74 -4.64
C PRO A 134 12.60 16.00 -3.88
N TRP A 135 13.89 16.13 -3.56
CA TRP A 135 14.49 17.31 -2.92
C TRP A 135 15.00 18.36 -3.92
N GLU A 136 14.98 18.07 -5.23
CA GLU A 136 15.35 18.99 -6.32
C GLU A 136 14.11 19.58 -7.03
N GLY A 137 12.94 18.98 -6.86
CA GLY A 137 11.67 19.45 -7.41
C GLY A 137 10.75 20.08 -6.35
N GLY A 138 10.11 21.20 -6.69
CA GLY A 138 9.14 21.86 -5.82
C GLY A 138 7.95 20.95 -5.49
N ILE A 139 7.63 20.82 -4.20
CA ILE A 139 6.52 19.98 -3.69
C ILE A 139 5.18 20.58 -4.13
N ALA A 140 4.66 20.17 -5.29
CA ALA A 140 3.30 20.48 -5.70
C ALA A 140 2.32 19.52 -5.02
N ARG A 141 1.84 19.88 -3.82
CA ARG A 141 0.78 19.14 -3.13
C ARG A 141 -0.52 19.23 -3.95
N ARG A 142 -0.86 18.19 -4.71
CA ARG A 142 -2.24 18.03 -5.21
C ARG A 142 -3.15 17.75 -4.01
N ARG A 143 -3.84 18.80 -3.54
CA ARG A 143 -4.96 18.62 -2.60
C ARG A 143 -6.11 17.97 -3.39
N LYS A 144 -6.39 16.69 -3.16
CA LYS A 144 -7.70 16.16 -3.54
C LYS A 144 -8.73 16.69 -2.54
N ALA A 145 -9.74 17.37 -3.08
CA ALA A 145 -10.94 17.67 -2.32
C ALA A 145 -11.67 16.35 -2.07
N CYS A 146 -11.90 16.00 -0.80
CA CYS A 146 -12.84 14.94 -0.46
C CYS A 146 -14.20 15.34 -1.04
N ARG A 147 -14.63 14.68 -2.12
CA ARG A 147 -16.05 14.65 -2.48
C ARG A 147 -16.69 13.60 -1.60
N PHE A 148 -17.25 14.06 -0.48
CA PHE A 148 -18.31 13.30 0.16
C PHE A 148 -19.54 13.32 -0.76
N PHE A 149 -20.25 12.19 -0.78
CA PHE A 149 -21.45 11.95 -1.58
C PHE A 149 -22.52 13.02 -1.38
#